data_AF-A0A973H272-F1
#
_entry.id   AF-A0A973H272-F1
#
_cell.length_a   1.000
_cell.length_b   1.000
_cell.length_c   1.000
_cell.angle_alpha   90.00
_cell.angle_beta   90.00
_cell.angle_gamma   90.00
#
_symmetry.space_group_name_H-M   'P 1'
#
loop_
_entity.id
_entity.type
_entity.pdbx_description
1 polymer ?
#
loop_
_entity_poly.entity_id
_entity_poly.type
_entity_poly.pdbx_seq_one_letter_code
_entity_poly.pdbx_strand_id
1 'polypeptide(L)'
;EARLDALLTVMSTLQDTELLYTAGPLGLRHVQAGARGVLEAGGTATAAGATALAAFDEDLHARAWSPRGSAGLLAGALFLDSLPVRAGSPTKAA
;
A
#
# COMPACT_ATOMS: atom_id res chain seq x y z
N GLU A 1 8.66 -3.80 7.39
CA GLU A 1 8.57 -4.74 6.26
C GLU A 1 7.12 -5.12 5.98
N ALA A 2 6.46 -5.99 6.76
CA ALA A 2 5.09 -6.46 6.46
C ALA A 2 4.04 -5.37 6.14
N ARG A 3 3.98 -4.27 6.92
CA ARG A 3 3.05 -3.16 6.65
C ARG A 3 3.39 -2.39 5.36
N LEU A 4 4.68 -2.32 5.03
CA LEU A 4 5.15 -1.65 3.82
C LEU A 4 4.89 -2.50 2.58
N ASP A 5 5.11 -3.81 2.67
CA ASP A 5 4.74 -4.76 1.62
C ASP A 5 3.21 -4.79 1.41
N ALA A 6 2.44 -4.66 2.49
CA ALA A 6 0.98 -4.49 2.39
C ALA A 6 0.61 -3.20 1.66
N LEU A 7 1.30 -2.07 1.94
CA LEU A 7 1.07 -0.81 1.23
C LEU A 7 1.37 -0.95 -0.27
N LEU A 8 2.53 -1.52 -0.61
CA LEU A 8 2.93 -1.76 -1.99
C LEU A 8 1.95 -2.69 -2.72
N THR A 9 1.42 -3.69 -2.02
CA THR A 9 0.37 -4.57 -2.55
C THR A 9 -0.89 -3.78 -2.91
N VAL A 10 -1.35 -2.91 -2.00
CA VAL A 10 -2.50 -2.02 -2.26
C VAL A 10 -2.19 -1.08 -3.43
N MET A 11 -1.04 -0.43 -3.43
CA MET A 11 -0.61 0.49 -4.51
C MET A 11 -0.53 -0.21 -5.88
N SER A 12 -0.17 -1.49 -5.92
CA SER A 12 -0.05 -2.25 -7.17
C SER A 12 -1.39 -2.59 -7.84
N THR A 13 -2.52 -2.41 -7.15
CA THR A 13 -3.85 -2.85 -7.59
C THR A 13 -4.93 -1.77 -7.51
N LEU A 14 -4.87 -0.89 -6.51
CA LEU A 14 -5.88 0.13 -6.30
C LEU A 14 -5.88 1.14 -7.45
N GLN A 15 -7.08 1.54 -7.90
CA GLN A 15 -7.26 2.71 -8.73
C GLN A 15 -7.33 3.94 -7.84
N ASP A 16 -6.17 4.40 -7.35
CA ASP A 16 -6.08 5.57 -6.49
C ASP A 16 -6.61 6.81 -7.23
N THR A 17 -7.78 7.29 -6.83
CA THR A 17 -8.50 8.39 -7.50
C THR A 17 -7.80 9.73 -7.32
N GLU A 18 -7.12 9.94 -6.20
CA GLU A 18 -6.32 11.15 -5.95
C GLU A 18 -5.10 11.18 -6.87
N LEU A 19 -4.45 10.02 -7.05
CA LEU A 19 -3.36 9.88 -8.00
C LEU A 19 -3.85 9.99 -9.44
N LEU A 20 -5.01 9.42 -9.79
CA LEU A 20 -5.63 9.59 -11.11
C LEU A 20 -5.92 11.05 -11.43
N TYR A 21 -6.41 11.82 -10.45
CA TYR A 21 -6.65 13.24 -10.62
C TYR A 21 -5.35 14.02 -10.86
N THR A 22 -4.28 13.68 -10.13
CA THR A 22 -3.01 14.44 -10.16
C THR A 22 -2.10 14.04 -11.32
N ALA A 23 -1.99 12.74 -11.60
CA ALA A 23 -1.00 12.15 -12.51
C ALA A 23 -1.63 11.45 -13.74
N GLY A 24 -2.96 11.37 -13.79
CA GLY A 24 -3.70 10.71 -14.86
C GLY A 24 -3.54 9.18 -14.88
N PRO A 25 -4.17 8.50 -15.86
CA PRO A 25 -4.10 7.04 -15.98
C PRO A 25 -2.69 6.50 -16.19
N LEU A 26 -1.83 7.22 -16.92
CA LEU A 26 -0.44 6.82 -17.13
C LEU A 26 0.37 6.89 -15.83
N GLY A 27 0.18 7.93 -15.02
CA GLY A 27 0.79 8.05 -13.71
C GLY A 27 0.33 6.94 -12.76
N LEU A 28 -0.97 6.62 -12.74
CA LEU A 28 -1.47 5.48 -11.96
C LEU A 28 -0.79 4.17 -12.36
N ARG A 29 -0.68 3.89 -13.67
CA ARG A 29 -0.02 2.67 -14.17
C ARG A 29 1.46 2.63 -13.80
N HIS A 30 2.13 3.77 -13.85
CA HIS A 30 3.52 3.91 -13.43
C HIS A 30 3.71 3.56 -11.95
N VAL A 31 2.87 4.11 -11.06
CA VAL A 31 2.90 3.79 -9.62
C VAL A 31 2.58 2.31 -9.37
N GLN A 32 1.56 1.77 -10.05
CA GLN A 32 1.20 0.35 -9.93
C GLN A 32 2.33 -0.58 -10.36
N ALA A 33 3.05 -0.23 -11.43
CA ALA A 33 4.21 -0.98 -11.91
C ALA A 33 5.41 -0.87 -10.97
N GLY A 34 5.73 0.33 -10.48
CA GLY A 34 6.81 0.54 -9.53
C GLY A 34 6.62 -0.25 -8.24
N ALA A 35 5.41 -0.19 -7.66
CA ALA A 35 5.08 -0.98 -6.46
C ALA A 35 5.20 -2.49 -6.69
N ARG A 36 4.77 -2.98 -7.86
CA ARG A 36 4.91 -4.39 -8.25
C ARG A 36 6.37 -4.80 -8.42
N GLY A 37 7.21 -3.94 -9.00
CA GLY A 37 8.65 -4.18 -9.14
C GLY A 37 9.34 -4.38 -7.79
N VAL A 38 8.96 -3.63 -6.75
CA VAL A 38 9.48 -3.83 -5.39
C VAL A 38 9.09 -5.21 -4.83
N LEU A 39 7.83 -5.61 -5.01
CA LEU A 39 7.34 -6.91 -4.55
C LEU A 39 8.00 -8.07 -5.30
N GLU A 40 8.17 -7.95 -6.62
CA GLU A 40 8.85 -8.95 -7.45
C GLU A 40 10.35 -9.08 -7.14
N ALA A 41 10.99 -8.02 -6.63
CA ALA A 41 12.34 -8.06 -6.09
C ALA A 41 12.45 -8.77 -4.71
N GLY A 42 11.36 -9.37 -4.22
CA GLY A 42 11.30 -10.13 -2.97
C GLY A 42 10.74 -9.35 -1.79
N GLY A 43 10.18 -8.17 -2.01
CA GLY A 43 9.62 -7.33 -0.95
C GLY A 43 10.67 -6.58 -0.13
N THR A 44 10.21 -5.71 0.75
CA THR A 44 11.05 -4.69 1.41
C THR A 44 12.03 -5.26 2.44
N ALA A 45 11.87 -6.53 2.83
CA ALA A 45 12.78 -7.25 3.70
C ALA A 45 14.07 -7.74 3.00
N THR A 46 14.10 -7.77 1.66
CA THR A 46 15.28 -8.22 0.91
C THR A 46 16.14 -7.02 0.51
N ALA A 47 17.45 -7.23 0.34
CA ALA A 47 18.35 -6.18 -0.14
C ALA A 47 17.94 -5.65 -1.53
N ALA A 48 17.49 -6.54 -2.42
CA ALA A 48 17.01 -6.18 -3.75
C ALA A 48 15.72 -5.35 -3.69
N GLY A 49 14.75 -5.76 -2.87
CA GLY A 49 13.50 -5.04 -2.69
C GLY A 49 13.68 -3.71 -1.97
N ALA A 50 14.58 -3.61 -0.98
CA ALA A 50 14.91 -2.33 -0.34
C ALA A 50 15.55 -1.34 -1.34
N THR A 51 16.44 -1.82 -2.22
CA THR A 51 17.03 -1.00 -3.30
C THR A 51 15.96 -0.55 -4.29
N ALA A 52 15.09 -1.46 -4.72
CA ALA A 52 13.98 -1.15 -5.62
C ALA A 52 13.00 -0.14 -5.00
N LEU A 53 12.71 -0.27 -3.70
CA LEU A 53 11.88 0.67 -2.97
C LEU A 53 12.49 2.07 -2.95
N ALA A 54 13.79 2.19 -2.65
CA ALA A 54 14.47 3.48 -2.62
C ALA A 54 14.43 4.16 -4.00
N ALA A 55 14.67 3.39 -5.08
CA ALA A 55 14.57 3.91 -6.44
C ALA A 55 13.14 4.33 -6.81
N PHE A 56 12.14 3.57 -6.35
CA PHE A 56 10.74 3.89 -6.57
C PHE A 56 10.32 5.15 -5.79
N ASP A 57 10.73 5.29 -4.54
CA ASP A 57 10.47 6.47 -3.71
C ASP A 57 11.09 7.74 -4.30
N GLU A 58 12.33 7.65 -4.80
CA GLU A 58 12.99 8.76 -5.48
C GLU A 58 12.25 9.18 -6.76
N ASP A 59 11.78 8.21 -7.57
CA ASP A 59 10.99 8.51 -8.76
C ASP A 59 9.66 9.20 -8.43
N LEU A 60 8.96 8.79 -7.37
CA LEU A 60 7.74 9.46 -6.92
C LEU A 60 8.02 10.88 -6.42
N HIS A 61 9.10 11.07 -5.65
CA HIS A 61 9.53 12.38 -5.18
C HIS A 61 9.88 13.32 -6.33
N ALA A 62 10.65 12.85 -7.32
CA ALA A 62 11.03 13.64 -8.49
C ALA A 62 9.81 14.13 -9.30
N ARG A 63 8.69 13.40 -9.24
CA ARG A 63 7.42 13.72 -9.90
C ARG A 63 6.44 14.49 -9.01
N ALA A 64 6.77 14.69 -7.74
CA ALA A 64 5.85 15.19 -6.71
C ALA A 64 4.52 14.39 -6.64
N TRP A 65 4.60 13.07 -6.82
CA TRP A 65 3.44 12.17 -6.78
C TRP A 65 3.34 11.47 -5.43
N SER A 66 2.11 11.37 -4.91
CA SER A 66 1.84 10.68 -3.65
C SER A 66 0.58 9.81 -3.79
N PRO A 67 0.69 8.47 -3.60
CA PRO A 67 -0.43 7.52 -3.68
C PRO A 67 -1.24 7.54 -2.38
N ARG A 68 -1.87 8.68 -2.11
CA ARG A 68 -2.54 8.96 -0.82
C ARG A 68 -3.76 8.11 -0.58
N GLY A 69 -4.50 7.74 -1.64
CA GLY A 69 -5.65 6.83 -1.53
C GLY A 69 -5.22 5.45 -1.06
N SER A 70 -4.12 4.92 -1.60
CA SER A 70 -3.55 3.65 -1.12
C SER A 70 -3.07 3.73 0.33
N ALA A 71 -2.39 4.81 0.71
CA ALA A 71 -1.94 5.02 2.09
C ALA A 71 -3.12 5.14 3.07
N GLY A 72 -4.16 5.88 2.71
CA GLY A 72 -5.39 6.03 3.49
C GLY A 72 -6.15 4.70 3.65
N LEU A 73 -6.23 3.90 2.58
CA LEU A 73 -6.84 2.57 2.64
C LEU A 73 -6.10 1.66 3.62
N LEU A 74 -4.77 1.58 3.52
CA LEU A 74 -3.99 0.75 4.45
C LEU A 74 -4.12 1.26 5.89
N ALA A 75 -4.10 2.58 6.10
CA ALA A 75 -4.31 3.16 7.43
C ALA A 75 -5.68 2.75 8.01
N GLY A 76 -6.74 2.78 7.21
CA GLY A 76 -8.07 2.30 7.60
C GLY A 76 -8.08 0.81 7.92
N ALA A 77 -7.42 -0.03 7.10
CA ALA A 77 -7.32 -1.46 7.34
C ALA A 77 -6.58 -1.77 8.65
N LEU A 78 -5.43 -1.11 8.90
CA LEU A 78 -4.67 -1.25 10.13
C LEU A 78 -5.44 -0.74 11.35
N PHE A 79 -6.22 0.34 11.19
CA PHE A 79 -7.10 0.83 12.25
C PHE A 79 -8.13 -0.23 12.62
N LEU A 80 -8.84 -0.80 11.65
CA LEU A 80 -9.83 -1.85 11.88
C LEU A 80 -9.21 -3.10 12.52
N ASP A 81 -8.03 -3.52 12.06
CA ASP A 81 -7.26 -4.65 12.63
C ASP A 81 -6.85 -4.40 14.10
N SER A 82 -6.61 -3.14 14.47
CA SER A 82 -6.28 -2.77 15.85
C SER A 82 -7.46 -2.78 16.83
N LEU A 83 -8.71 -2.86 16.32
CA LEU A 83 -9.89 -2.84 17.18
C LEU A 83 -10.10 -4.21 17.83
N PRO A 84 -10.46 -4.25 19.14
CA PRO A 84 -10.77 -5.51 19.79
C PRO A 84 -12.04 -6.11 19.18
N VAL A 85 -11.95 -7.35 18.70
CA VAL A 85 -13.14 -8.12 18.34
C VAL A 85 -13.90 -8.40 19.64
N ARG A 86 -15.04 -7.74 19.85
CA ARG A 86 -15.95 -8.12 20.92
C ARG A 86 -16.46 -9.53 20.62
N ALA A 87 -15.91 -10.52 21.30
CA ALA A 87 -16.54 -11.83 21.36
C ALA A 87 -17.94 -11.62 21.93
N GLY A 88 -18.98 -11.91 21.13
CA GLY A 88 -20.35 -11.89 21.61
C GLY A 88 -20.45 -12.73 22.88
N SER A 89 -21.08 -12.20 23.92
CA SER A 89 -21.30 -12.91 25.17
C SER A 89 -21.85 -14.30 24.87
N PRO A 90 -21.26 -15.40 25.38
CA PRO A 90 -21.84 -16.71 25.17
C PRO A 90 -23.25 -16.70 25.78
N THR A 91 -24.25 -16.93 24.94
CA THR A 91 -25.63 -17.11 25.37
C THR A 91 -25.64 -18.27 26.35
N LYS A 92 -25.86 -17.97 27.63
CA LYS A 92 -25.93 -18.99 28.68
C LYS A 92 -27.22 -19.78 28.42
N ALA A 93 -27.08 -20.98 27.85
CA ALA A 93 -28.19 -21.91 27.70
C ALA A 93 -28.68 -22.31 29.11
N ALA A 94 -29.96 -22.10 29.35
CA ALA A 94 -30.68 -22.47 30.57
C ALA A 94 -31.16 -23.92 30.50
#